data_AF-Q5JCY0-F1
#
_entry.id   AF-Q5JCY0-F1
#
_cell.length_a   1.000
_cell.length_b   1.000
_cell.length_c   1.000
_cell.angle_alpha   90.00
_cell.angle_beta   90.00
_cell.angle_gamma   90.00
#
_symmetry.space_group_name_H-M   'P 1'
#
loop_
_entity.id
_entity.type
_entity.pdbx_description
1 polymer ?
#
loop_
_entity_poly.entity_id
_entity_poly.type
_entity_poly.pdbx_seq_one_letter_code
_entity_poly.pdbx_strand_id
1 'polypeptide(L)'
;MNKQTFLSSFSSTSPGERMIEFVIALGLVGGWLTMTSTLFLMLGFGKMWGLAGVLILVGFILINQKLKRKYMQTIVNATPRAKELARHIFEMNELILLSSYVLGLVLYEVIQKYVEIVIKAPVG
;
A
#
# COMPACT_ATOMS: atom_id res chain seq x y z
N MET A 1 20.15 -24.20 -24.74
CA MET A 1 19.08 -23.21 -24.49
C MET A 1 19.69 -21.83 -24.62
N ASN A 2 19.30 -21.05 -25.64
CA ASN A 2 20.07 -19.89 -26.08
C ASN A 2 19.78 -18.66 -25.20
N LYS A 3 20.81 -17.93 -24.79
CA LYS A 3 20.73 -16.81 -23.82
C LYS A 3 19.77 -15.70 -24.27
N GLN A 4 19.58 -15.55 -25.58
CA GLN A 4 18.63 -14.61 -26.19
C GLN A 4 17.16 -14.98 -25.96
N THR A 5 16.83 -16.28 -25.89
CA THR A 5 15.45 -16.74 -25.67
C THR A 5 14.99 -16.54 -24.22
N PHE A 6 15.94 -16.57 -23.27
CA PHE A 6 15.70 -16.27 -21.86
C PHE A 6 15.59 -14.76 -21.59
N LEU A 7 16.30 -13.94 -22.36
CA LEU A 7 16.20 -12.47 -22.26
C LEU A 7 14.93 -11.93 -22.95
N SER A 8 14.42 -12.61 -23.99
CA SER A 8 13.16 -12.22 -24.63
C SER A 8 11.92 -12.51 -23.79
N SER A 9 11.97 -13.47 -22.84
CA SER A 9 10.87 -13.69 -21.89
C SER A 9 10.78 -12.62 -20.80
N PHE A 10 11.83 -11.80 -20.63
CA PHE A 10 11.82 -10.63 -19.74
C PHE A 10 11.61 -9.30 -20.49
N SER A 11 11.65 -9.29 -21.83
CA SER A 11 11.50 -8.06 -22.62
C SER A 11 10.11 -7.87 -23.25
N SER A 12 9.22 -8.86 -23.12
CA SER A 12 7.85 -8.81 -23.67
C SER A 12 6.81 -8.17 -22.74
N THR A 13 7.23 -7.53 -21.64
CA THR A 13 6.31 -6.84 -20.74
C THR A 13 5.78 -5.59 -21.46
N SER A 14 4.51 -5.65 -21.88
CA SER A 14 3.87 -4.53 -22.58
C SER A 14 3.93 -3.27 -21.69
N PRO A 15 3.94 -2.05 -22.26
CA PRO A 15 3.94 -0.83 -21.46
C PRO A 15 2.81 -0.80 -20.41
N GLY A 16 1.69 -1.48 -20.67
CA GLY A 16 0.58 -1.63 -19.73
C GLY A 16 0.89 -2.54 -18.54
N GLU A 17 1.62 -3.64 -18.72
CA GLU A 17 2.00 -4.58 -17.65
C GLU A 17 3.00 -3.96 -16.67
N ARG A 18 4.05 -3.29 -17.17
CA ARG A 18 5.01 -2.59 -16.28
C ARG A 18 4.35 -1.52 -15.43
N MET A 19 3.33 -0.85 -16.00
CA MET A 19 2.60 0.20 -15.32
C MET A 19 1.63 -0.37 -14.27
N ILE A 20 1.05 -1.54 -14.52
CA ILE A 20 0.23 -2.28 -13.54
C ILE A 20 1.09 -2.78 -12.37
N GLU A 21 2.24 -3.40 -12.65
CA GLU A 21 3.20 -3.84 -11.63
C GLU A 21 3.67 -2.67 -10.76
N PHE A 22 3.93 -1.51 -11.37
CA PHE A 22 4.29 -0.29 -10.64
C PHE A 22 3.15 0.20 -9.74
N VAL A 23 1.90 0.13 -10.20
CA VAL A 23 0.73 0.51 -9.39
C VAL A 23 0.54 -0.46 -8.23
N ILE A 24 0.70 -1.76 -8.44
CA ILE A 24 0.63 -2.77 -7.36
C ILE A 24 1.76 -2.55 -6.33
N ALA A 25 2.98 -2.29 -6.81
CA ALA A 25 4.12 -1.98 -5.95
C ALA A 25 3.89 -0.69 -5.15
N LEU A 26 3.28 0.34 -5.74
CA LEU A 26 2.89 1.57 -5.04
C LEU A 26 1.85 1.30 -3.94
N GLY A 27 0.88 0.43 -4.17
CA GLY A 27 -0.12 0.05 -3.16
C GLY A 27 0.52 -0.65 -1.96
N LEU A 28 1.41 -1.62 -2.22
CA LEU A 28 2.16 -2.34 -1.19
C LEU A 28 3.11 -1.43 -0.41
N VAL A 29 3.93 -0.65 -1.11
CA VAL A 29 4.88 0.28 -0.47
C VAL A 29 4.14 1.37 0.28
N GLY A 30 3.07 1.94 -0.29
CA GLY A 30 2.23 2.93 0.37
C GLY A 30 1.53 2.37 1.61
N GLY A 31 1.03 1.14 1.54
CA GLY A 31 0.44 0.42 2.67
C GLY A 31 1.44 0.21 3.80
N TRP A 32 2.62 -0.33 3.48
CA TRP A 32 3.72 -0.48 4.45
C TRP A 32 4.06 0.87 5.07
N LEU A 33 4.34 1.89 4.27
CA LEU A 33 4.83 3.18 4.74
C LEU A 33 3.79 3.89 5.62
N THR A 34 2.50 3.74 5.28
CA THR A 34 1.40 4.21 6.13
C THR A 34 1.35 3.46 7.46
N MET A 35 1.45 2.13 7.43
CA MET A 35 1.42 1.29 8.63
C MET A 35 2.59 1.62 9.57
N THR A 36 3.82 1.62 9.08
CA THR A 36 5.01 1.88 9.90
C THR A 36 5.04 3.30 10.41
N SER A 37 4.75 4.30 9.56
CA SER A 37 4.74 5.70 9.99
C SER A 37 3.69 5.94 11.08
N THR A 38 2.49 5.38 10.92
CA THR A 38 1.42 5.46 11.93
C THR A 38 1.84 4.79 13.23
N LEU A 39 2.41 3.58 13.17
CA LEU A 39 2.91 2.85 14.34
C LEU A 39 4.01 3.61 15.07
N PHE A 40 5.02 4.12 14.36
CA PHE A 40 6.12 4.87 14.97
C PHE A 40 5.62 6.14 15.66
N LEU A 41 4.69 6.86 15.02
CA LEU A 41 4.07 8.05 15.62
C LEU A 41 3.31 7.69 16.90
N MET A 42 2.50 6.63 16.87
CA MET A 42 1.73 6.19 18.04
C MET A 42 2.61 5.66 19.17
N LEU A 43 3.71 4.97 18.85
CA LEU A 43 4.66 4.47 19.86
C LEU A 43 5.48 5.60 20.49
N GLY A 44 5.94 6.57 19.70
CA GLY A 44 6.78 7.66 20.18
C GLY A 44 6.01 8.75 20.94
N PHE A 45 4.80 9.08 20.51
CA PHE A 45 4.04 10.22 21.02
C PHE A 45 2.67 9.86 21.62
N GLY A 46 2.29 8.59 21.59
CA GLY A 46 1.05 8.08 22.17
C GLY A 46 -0.12 7.99 21.19
N LYS A 47 -1.22 7.39 21.66
CA LYS A 47 -2.39 7.00 20.85
C LYS A 47 -3.01 8.12 20.00
N MET A 48 -3.01 9.37 20.49
CA MET A 48 -3.60 10.51 19.75
C MET A 48 -2.90 10.78 18.42
N TRP A 49 -1.63 10.40 18.27
CA TRP A 49 -0.88 10.57 17.05
C TRP A 49 -1.24 9.58 15.94
N GLY A 50 -2.09 8.59 16.25
CA GLY A 50 -2.74 7.77 15.21
C GLY A 50 -3.57 8.62 14.24
N LEU A 51 -4.14 9.75 14.72
CA LEU A 51 -4.85 10.71 13.86
C LEU A 51 -3.95 11.36 12.82
N ALA A 52 -2.66 11.58 13.13
CA ALA A 52 -1.70 12.07 12.14
C ALA A 52 -1.43 11.00 11.06
N GLY A 53 -1.50 9.72 11.40
CA GLY A 53 -1.48 8.61 10.45
C GLY A 53 -2.65 8.66 9.45
N VAL A 54 -3.83 9.16 9.85
CA VAL A 54 -4.96 9.38 8.93
C VAL A 54 -4.59 10.40 7.85
N LEU A 55 -3.85 11.46 8.18
CA LEU A 55 -3.42 12.45 7.19
C LEU A 55 -2.49 11.83 6.13
N ILE A 56 -1.59 10.93 6.56
CA ILE A 56 -0.70 10.17 5.67
C ILE A 56 -1.54 9.27 4.75
N LEU A 57 -2.49 8.53 5.33
CA LEU A 57 -3.41 7.66 4.59
C LEU A 57 -4.19 8.45 3.54
N VAL A 58 -4.79 9.59 3.91
CA VAL A 58 -5.52 10.46 2.99
C VAL A 58 -4.60 10.96 1.86
N GLY A 59 -3.36 11.32 2.18
CA GLY A 59 -2.36 11.69 1.17
C GLY A 59 -2.13 10.58 0.13
N PHE A 60 -1.94 9.34 0.58
CA PHE A 60 -1.75 8.19 -0.32
C PHE A 60 -3.00 7.89 -1.15
N ILE A 61 -4.20 7.96 -0.56
CA ILE A 61 -5.47 7.78 -1.29
C ILE A 61 -5.60 8.83 -2.40
N LEU A 62 -5.32 10.10 -2.10
CA LEU A 62 -5.38 11.18 -3.10
C LEU A 62 -4.37 10.97 -4.23
N ILE A 63 -3.16 10.50 -3.92
CA ILE A 63 -2.16 10.13 -4.94
C ILE A 63 -2.68 8.98 -5.81
N ASN A 64 -3.24 7.93 -5.19
CA ASN A 64 -3.80 6.78 -5.90
C ASN A 64 -4.95 7.19 -6.83
N GLN A 65 -5.86 8.06 -6.38
CA GLN A 65 -6.93 8.60 -7.21
C GLN A 65 -6.43 9.47 -8.37
N LYS A 66 -5.42 10.32 -8.12
CA LYS A 66 -4.77 11.10 -9.19
C LYS A 66 -4.13 10.20 -10.23
N LEU A 67 -3.45 9.13 -9.81
CA LEU A 67 -2.86 8.14 -10.70
C LEU A 67 -3.93 7.37 -11.48
N LYS A 68 -5.02 6.92 -10.82
CA LYS A 68 -6.18 6.30 -11.49
C LYS A 68 -6.74 7.21 -12.58
N ARG A 69 -6.96 8.49 -12.27
CA ARG A 69 -7.48 9.47 -13.24
C ARG A 69 -6.54 9.67 -14.42
N LYS A 70 -5.24 9.84 -14.16
CA LYS A 70 -4.22 9.99 -15.21
C LYS A 70 -4.13 8.73 -16.09
N TYR A 71 -4.16 7.55 -15.47
CA TYR A 71 -4.13 6.25 -16.15
C TYR A 71 -5.33 6.07 -17.09
N MET A 72 -6.54 6.35 -16.58
CA MET A 72 -7.79 6.24 -17.35
C MET A 72 -7.89 7.26 -18.49
N GLN A 73 -7.25 8.43 -18.36
CA GLN A 73 -7.15 9.43 -19.43
C GLN A 73 -6.13 9.05 -20.50
N THR A 74 -5.00 8.42 -20.13
CA THR A 74 -3.99 7.96 -21.10
C THR A 74 -4.47 6.76 -21.90
N ILE A 75 -5.37 5.94 -21.34
CA ILE A 75 -5.82 4.65 -21.88
C ILE A 75 -7.14 4.79 -22.65
N VAL A 76 -7.48 6.00 -23.10
CA VAL A 76 -8.69 6.30 -23.90
C VAL A 76 -8.83 5.40 -25.14
N ASN A 77 -7.72 4.87 -25.67
CA ASN A 77 -7.71 3.99 -26.85
C ASN A 77 -7.54 2.49 -26.54
N ALA A 78 -7.47 2.06 -25.28
CA ALA A 78 -7.28 0.63 -24.98
C ALA A 78 -8.60 -0.13 -24.87
N THR A 79 -8.51 -1.44 -25.08
CA THR A 79 -9.61 -2.41 -25.02
C THR A 79 -10.40 -2.29 -23.71
N PRO A 80 -11.75 -2.38 -23.72
CA PRO A 80 -12.59 -2.26 -22.51
C PRO A 80 -12.14 -3.17 -21.37
N ARG A 81 -11.64 -4.37 -21.67
CA ARG A 81 -11.06 -5.30 -20.67
C ARG A 81 -9.85 -4.73 -19.91
N ALA A 82 -8.96 -4.01 -20.59
CA ALA A 82 -7.77 -3.42 -19.95
C ALA A 82 -8.14 -2.27 -19.00
N LYS A 83 -9.18 -1.50 -19.38
CA LYS A 83 -9.74 -0.43 -18.56
C LYS A 83 -10.38 -0.95 -17.27
N GLU A 84 -11.06 -2.08 -17.35
CA GLU A 84 -11.70 -2.74 -16.22
C GLU A 84 -10.70 -3.37 -15.24
N LEU A 85 -9.69 -4.08 -15.77
CA LEU A 85 -8.58 -4.61 -14.96
C LEU A 85 -7.85 -3.50 -14.21
N ALA A 86 -7.49 -2.41 -14.90
CA ALA A 86 -6.82 -1.28 -14.27
C ALA A 86 -7.66 -0.65 -13.16
N ARG A 87 -8.97 -0.48 -13.39
CA ARG A 87 -9.89 0.03 -12.37
C ARG A 87 -9.89 -0.85 -11.13
N HIS A 88 -9.99 -2.17 -11.31
CA HIS A 88 -9.96 -3.12 -10.20
C HIS A 88 -8.65 -3.06 -9.42
N ILE A 89 -7.50 -2.93 -10.09
CA ILE A 89 -6.19 -2.80 -9.42
C ILE A 89 -6.13 -1.54 -8.55
N PHE A 90 -6.61 -0.40 -9.05
CA PHE A 90 -6.63 0.84 -8.25
C PHE A 90 -7.58 0.75 -7.05
N GLU A 91 -8.70 0.05 -7.18
CA GLU A 91 -9.64 -0.20 -6.07
C GLU A 91 -9.03 -1.16 -5.03
N MET A 92 -8.31 -2.20 -5.47
CA MET A 92 -7.55 -3.08 -4.57
C MET A 92 -6.45 -2.34 -3.81
N ASN A 93 -5.77 -1.38 -4.44
CA ASN A 93 -4.76 -0.57 -3.76
C ASN A 93 -5.34 0.29 -2.63
N GLU A 94 -6.53 0.87 -2.81
CA GLU A 94 -7.20 1.63 -1.74
C GLU A 94 -7.56 0.71 -0.56
N LEU A 95 -8.03 -0.50 -0.84
CA LEU A 95 -8.29 -1.50 0.19
C LEU A 95 -7.02 -1.93 0.93
N ILE A 96 -5.90 -2.10 0.22
CA ILE A 96 -4.59 -2.41 0.84
C ILE A 96 -4.15 -1.27 1.74
N LEU A 97 -4.26 -0.01 1.29
CA LEU A 97 -3.92 1.16 2.10
C LEU A 97 -4.78 1.25 3.37
N LEU A 98 -6.10 1.09 3.23
CA LEU A 98 -7.04 1.12 4.36
C LEU A 98 -6.77 -0.01 5.36
N SER A 99 -6.64 -1.25 4.87
CA SER A 99 -6.36 -2.41 5.71
C SER A 99 -4.99 -2.31 6.39
N SER A 100 -3.98 -1.76 5.73
CA SER A 100 -2.66 -1.51 6.32
C SER A 100 -2.71 -0.49 7.46
N TYR A 101 -3.50 0.57 7.32
CA TYR A 101 -3.72 1.54 8.39
C TYR A 101 -4.43 0.90 9.60
N VAL A 102 -5.49 0.13 9.35
CA VAL A 102 -6.21 -0.61 10.42
C VAL A 102 -5.28 -1.61 11.13
N LEU A 103 -4.48 -2.36 10.37
CA LEU A 103 -3.45 -3.25 10.91
C LEU A 103 -2.47 -2.50 11.82
N GLY A 104 -2.04 -1.29 11.43
CA GLY A 104 -1.19 -0.43 12.26
C GLY A 104 -1.84 -0.08 13.60
N LEU A 105 -3.13 0.25 13.62
CA LEU A 105 -3.87 0.53 14.85
C LEU A 105 -3.99 -0.71 15.75
N VAL A 106 -4.30 -1.87 15.16
CA VAL A 106 -4.40 -3.15 15.90
C VAL A 106 -3.05 -3.55 16.47
N LEU A 107 -1.98 -3.44 15.68
CA LEU A 107 -0.61 -3.72 16.11
C LEU A 107 -0.20 -2.82 17.28
N TYR A 108 -0.56 -1.54 17.25
CA TYR A 108 -0.30 -0.64 18.37
C TYR A 108 -0.97 -1.14 19.67
N GLU A 109 -2.25 -1.50 19.62
CA GLU A 109 -2.98 -2.03 20.79
C GLU A 109 -2.36 -3.34 21.30
N VAL A 110 -1.95 -4.24 20.40
CA VAL A 110 -1.27 -5.49 20.77
C VAL A 110 0.07 -5.22 21.42
N ILE A 111 0.88 -4.31 20.88
CA ILE A 111 2.18 -3.92 21.45
C ILE A 111 1.98 -3.29 22.83
N GLN A 112 1.02 -2.37 22.98
CA GLN A 112 0.74 -1.74 24.28
C GLN A 112 0.32 -2.77 25.33
N LYS A 113 -0.56 -3.72 24.98
CA LYS A 113 -0.93 -4.82 25.88
C LYS A 113 0.25 -5.73 26.23
N TYR A 114 1.09 -6.05 25.25
CA TYR A 114 2.28 -6.86 25.49
C TYR A 114 3.26 -6.15 26.43
N VAL A 115 3.53 -4.87 26.19
CA VAL A 115 4.37 -4.02 27.05
C VAL A 115 3.77 -3.93 28.45
N GLU A 116 2.46 -3.75 28.57
CA GLU A 116 1.78 -3.73 29.85
C GLU A 116 1.96 -5.04 30.61
N ILE A 117 1.77 -6.19 29.96
CA ILE A 117 1.97 -7.52 30.59
C ILE A 117 3.43 -7.69 31.00
N VAL A 118 4.40 -7.40 30.12
CA VAL A 118 5.82 -7.63 30.39
C VAL A 118 6.37 -6.70 31.46
N ILE A 119 5.94 -5.43 31.49
CA ILE A 119 6.44 -4.44 32.46
C ILE A 119 5.70 -4.54 33.80
N LYS A 120 4.40 -4.84 33.81
CA LYS A 120 3.60 -4.91 35.04
C LYS A 120 3.54 -6.30 35.66
N ALA A 121 3.92 -7.37 34.94
CA ALA A 121 4.11 -8.66 35.58
C ALA A 121 5.31 -8.55 36.54
N PRO A 122 5.13 -8.79 37.85
CA PRO A 122 6.27 -8.92 38.73
C PRO A 122 7.13 -10.06 38.19
N VAL A 123 8.36 -9.74 37.82
CA VAL A 123 9.40 -10.74 37.61
C VAL A 123 9.55 -11.42 38.97
N GLY A 124 9.00 -12.62 39.09
CA GLY A 124 9.14 -13.46 40.28
C GLY A 124 10.59 -13.76 40.58
#